data_AF-A0A819URN8-F1
#
_entry.id   AF-A0A819URN8-F1
#
_cell.length_a   1.000
_cell.length_b   1.000
_cell.length_c   1.000
_cell.angle_alpha   90.00
_cell.angle_beta   90.00
_cell.angle_gamma   90.00
#
_symmetry.space_group_name_H-M   'P 1'
#
loop_
_entity.id
_entity.type
_entity.pdbx_description
1 polymer ?
#
loop_
_entity_poly.entity_id
_entity_poly.type
_entity_poly.pdbx_seq_one_letter_code
_entity_poly.pdbx_strand_id
1 'polypeptide(L)'
;MVFFNNIINLVFAVSILILQIQFGELAPSIKNAVLDSSCVNAVNPGYICAGCPESPDGYNFGWHFVLPDISNAFVSINCQFSKAGTVTKMIAEPCAMHAYCYTPTADTLLGCTANVSGTAIKFTLSDVCMPPNPCLDNNGDCDINAACSQDQYTGERQCTCKTGFTNTGIASNVTCTDSCQVQNGGCDSNAVCSHDGTTGAVKCRCKTGYTDTDATANVVCTDSCTINNGGCNSNSICSHDPTTYAAICTCKNGYTNTGSSSNVICTDNCLTNNGGCDVNAICTHNTTVNVVQCVCRTGYTNTGSFLNATCTESCKVNNGGCGPNADCSHDAVTDGVKCICKIGYVNTGSSSNVNCTDSCTINNGGCDASAICTHDAATNAAECSCRTGYVNAGFTSNVVCTDGCQIDNGGCEINAMCSHDATTGALKCACKTGYTSTGSGSNVTCM
;
A
#
# COMPACT_ATOMS: atom_id res chain seq x y z
N MET A 1 -8.37 -38.59 128.74
CA MET A 1 -8.91 -38.69 127.37
C MET A 1 -10.38 -39.09 127.53
N VAL A 2 -11.40 -38.33 127.16
CA VAL A 2 -11.55 -37.37 126.06
C VAL A 2 -12.47 -36.22 126.54
N PHE A 3 -11.89 -35.19 127.16
CA PHE A 3 -12.62 -34.01 127.67
C PHE A 3 -12.08 -32.70 127.05
N PHE A 4 -11.67 -32.76 125.78
CA PHE A 4 -11.15 -31.63 125.01
C PHE A 4 -11.77 -31.54 123.61
N ASN A 5 -13.02 -32.00 123.43
CA ASN A 5 -13.66 -32.06 122.10
C ASN A 5 -15.02 -31.35 121.98
N ASN A 6 -15.48 -30.60 122.99
CA ASN A 6 -16.80 -29.95 122.97
C ASN A 6 -16.79 -28.41 123.10
N ILE A 7 -15.63 -27.75 123.00
CA ILE A 7 -15.56 -26.27 123.01
C ILE A 7 -15.15 -25.69 121.63
N ILE A 8 -14.64 -26.51 120.70
CA ILE A 8 -14.22 -26.04 119.36
C ILE A 8 -15.41 -25.97 118.37
N ASN A 9 -16.48 -26.74 118.58
CA ASN A 9 -17.63 -26.77 117.66
C ASN A 9 -18.68 -25.67 117.89
N LEU A 10 -18.66 -24.95 119.02
CA LEU A 10 -19.61 -23.85 119.26
C LEU A 10 -19.07 -22.47 118.83
N VAL A 11 -17.75 -22.31 118.66
CA VAL A 11 -17.12 -21.06 118.21
C VAL A 11 -17.08 -20.96 116.68
N PHE A 12 -17.04 -22.10 115.96
CA PHE A 12 -17.11 -22.11 114.50
C PHE A 12 -18.54 -21.93 113.95
N ALA A 13 -19.58 -22.35 114.68
CA ALA A 13 -20.97 -22.19 114.23
C ALA A 13 -21.51 -20.76 114.41
N VAL A 14 -20.99 -19.98 115.37
CA VAL A 14 -21.40 -18.58 115.59
C VAL A 14 -20.60 -17.59 114.70
N SER A 15 -19.42 -17.98 114.22
CA SER A 15 -18.63 -17.16 113.29
C SER A 15 -19.14 -17.25 111.84
N ILE A 16 -19.85 -18.34 111.49
CA ILE A 16 -20.43 -18.53 110.15
C ILE A 16 -21.87 -17.98 110.06
N LEU A 17 -22.57 -17.84 111.18
CA LEU A 17 -23.94 -17.28 111.21
C LEU A 17 -23.98 -15.74 111.38
N ILE A 18 -22.85 -15.09 111.69
CA ILE A 18 -22.76 -13.63 111.85
C ILE A 18 -22.04 -12.94 110.67
N LEU A 19 -21.36 -13.68 109.78
CA LEU A 19 -20.82 -13.12 108.53
C LEU A 19 -21.68 -13.39 107.27
N GLN A 20 -22.88 -13.97 107.42
CA GLN A 20 -23.89 -13.99 106.34
C GLN A 20 -24.85 -12.79 106.39
N ILE A 21 -24.57 -11.77 107.21
CA ILE A 21 -25.43 -10.57 107.36
C ILE A 21 -24.80 -9.30 106.72
N GLN A 22 -23.68 -9.40 105.97
CA GLN A 22 -23.08 -8.21 105.33
C GLN A 22 -22.73 -8.27 103.83
N PHE A 23 -23.09 -9.33 103.12
CA PHE A 23 -23.14 -9.28 101.66
C PHE A 23 -24.46 -9.89 101.20
N GLY A 24 -25.55 -9.14 101.39
CA GLY A 24 -26.58 -9.19 100.37
C GLY A 24 -25.90 -8.71 99.09
N GLU A 25 -25.62 -9.61 98.16
CA GLU A 25 -25.44 -9.21 96.77
C GLU A 25 -26.73 -8.47 96.40
N LEU A 26 -26.70 -7.14 96.52
CA LEU A 26 -27.67 -6.28 95.87
C LEU A 26 -27.67 -6.75 94.42
N ALA A 27 -28.80 -7.31 93.98
CA ALA A 27 -28.98 -7.66 92.58
C ALA A 27 -28.44 -6.48 91.74
N PRO A 28 -27.52 -6.71 90.79
CA PRO A 28 -26.83 -5.64 90.11
C PRO A 28 -27.88 -4.68 89.55
N SER A 29 -27.78 -3.39 89.91
CA SER A 29 -28.79 -2.41 89.50
C SER A 29 -28.83 -2.33 87.98
N ILE A 30 -29.95 -2.72 87.39
CA ILE A 30 -30.17 -2.60 85.96
C ILE A 30 -30.48 -1.12 85.65
N LYS A 31 -29.73 -0.55 84.72
CA LYS A 31 -29.92 0.84 84.26
C LYS A 31 -30.19 0.88 82.76
N ASN A 32 -30.91 1.92 82.36
CA ASN A 32 -31.04 2.26 80.95
C ASN A 32 -29.78 3.00 80.49
N ALA A 33 -29.15 2.50 79.44
CA ALA A 33 -28.08 3.17 78.71
C ALA A 33 -28.56 3.52 77.30
N VAL A 34 -28.01 4.60 76.74
CA VAL A 34 -28.34 5.07 75.39
C VAL A 34 -27.10 5.04 74.49
N LEU A 35 -27.31 4.78 73.20
CA LEU A 35 -26.24 4.89 72.20
C LEU A 35 -25.70 6.32 72.18
N ASP A 36 -24.38 6.45 72.08
CA ASP A 36 -23.77 7.77 71.86
C ASP A 36 -24.33 8.41 70.58
N SER A 37 -24.75 9.67 70.68
CA SER A 37 -25.38 10.39 69.58
C SER A 37 -24.51 10.51 68.34
N SER A 38 -23.18 10.41 68.48
CA SER A 38 -22.25 10.39 67.35
C SER A 38 -22.37 9.14 66.45
N CYS A 39 -22.92 8.05 66.99
CA CYS A 39 -23.13 6.79 66.26
C CYS A 39 -24.52 6.70 65.59
N VAL A 40 -25.41 7.67 65.83
CA VAL A 40 -26.74 7.70 65.21
C VAL A 40 -26.60 8.02 63.72
N ASN A 41 -27.37 7.32 62.89
CA ASN A 41 -27.26 7.28 61.43
C ASN A 41 -25.98 6.61 60.91
N ALA A 42 -25.26 5.86 61.76
CA ALA A 42 -24.22 4.97 61.28
C ALA A 42 -24.84 4.03 60.24
N VAL A 43 -24.17 3.90 59.12
CA VAL A 43 -24.53 2.96 58.07
C VAL A 43 -23.59 1.76 58.19
N ASN A 44 -24.08 0.56 57.88
CA ASN A 44 -23.23 -0.60 57.69
C ASN A 44 -23.07 -0.93 56.18
N PRO A 45 -22.22 -0.17 55.44
CA PRO A 45 -21.69 -0.56 54.15
C PRO A 45 -20.25 -1.05 54.33
N GLY A 46 -20.08 -2.09 55.12
CA GLY A 46 -18.89 -2.93 55.05
C GLY A 46 -17.51 -2.33 55.37
N TYR A 47 -17.21 -2.12 56.65
CA TYR A 47 -15.85 -1.89 57.15
C TYR A 47 -15.28 -3.16 57.80
N ILE A 48 -13.94 -3.32 57.81
CA ILE A 48 -13.24 -4.57 58.17
C ILE A 48 -12.55 -4.45 59.55
N CYS A 49 -12.79 -5.39 60.48
CA CYS A 49 -11.75 -6.12 61.25
C CYS A 49 -12.36 -7.23 62.13
N ALA A 50 -11.50 -8.14 62.62
CA ALA A 50 -11.76 -9.52 63.02
C ALA A 50 -12.65 -9.76 64.27
N GLY A 51 -13.44 -10.85 64.19
CA GLY A 51 -13.95 -11.56 65.38
C GLY A 51 -15.46 -11.53 65.62
N CYS A 52 -16.30 -11.27 64.61
CA CYS A 52 -17.75 -11.29 64.83
C CYS A 52 -18.29 -12.69 65.14
N PRO A 53 -19.19 -12.84 66.12
CA PRO A 53 -19.85 -14.10 66.40
C PRO A 53 -20.77 -14.53 65.26
N GLU A 54 -21.13 -15.81 65.24
CA GLU A 54 -22.09 -16.35 64.27
C GLU A 54 -23.49 -15.80 64.56
N SER A 55 -24.16 -15.24 63.54
CA SER A 55 -25.51 -14.71 63.70
C SER A 55 -26.49 -15.84 64.02
N PRO A 56 -27.40 -15.68 65.00
CA PRO A 56 -28.25 -16.77 65.43
C PRO A 56 -29.45 -16.98 64.48
N ASP A 57 -29.60 -16.08 63.49
CA ASP A 57 -30.58 -16.14 62.41
C ASP A 57 -29.91 -16.27 61.02
N GLY A 58 -28.59 -16.49 60.97
CA GLY A 58 -27.84 -16.61 59.71
C GLY A 58 -27.69 -15.30 58.92
N TYR A 59 -27.89 -14.15 59.57
CA TYR A 59 -27.73 -12.84 58.95
C TYR A 59 -26.26 -12.41 58.90
N ASN A 60 -25.85 -11.79 57.80
CA ASN A 60 -24.44 -11.44 57.57
C ASN A 60 -24.09 -9.96 57.85
N PHE A 61 -25.07 -9.13 58.24
CA PHE A 61 -24.87 -7.70 58.50
C PHE A 61 -24.95 -7.45 60.00
N GLY A 62 -23.80 -7.50 60.68
CA GLY A 62 -23.71 -7.35 62.14
C GLY A 62 -23.33 -5.93 62.57
N TRP A 63 -23.66 -5.59 63.81
CA TRP A 63 -23.39 -4.30 64.45
C TRP A 63 -22.84 -4.56 65.83
N HIS A 64 -21.62 -4.13 66.09
CA HIS A 64 -20.89 -4.42 67.32
C HIS A 64 -20.90 -3.20 68.26
N PHE A 65 -21.51 -3.37 69.43
CA PHE A 65 -21.67 -2.35 70.46
C PHE A 65 -20.82 -2.68 71.69
N VAL A 66 -20.27 -1.64 72.31
CA VAL A 66 -19.31 -1.79 73.40
C VAL A 66 -19.63 -0.80 74.53
N LEU A 67 -19.58 -1.30 75.77
CA LEU A 67 -19.67 -0.49 76.98
C LEU A 67 -18.29 0.09 77.36
N PRO A 68 -18.23 1.23 78.07
CA PRO A 68 -16.98 1.97 78.28
C PRO A 68 -15.94 1.23 79.15
N ASP A 69 -16.35 0.27 79.97
CA ASP A 69 -15.44 -0.51 80.81
C ASP A 69 -16.01 -1.90 81.15
N ILE A 70 -15.12 -2.81 81.60
CA ILE A 70 -15.38 -4.22 81.88
C ILE A 70 -16.30 -4.49 83.09
N SER A 71 -16.61 -3.48 83.91
CA SER A 71 -17.50 -3.62 85.08
C SER A 71 -18.98 -3.53 84.73
N ASN A 72 -19.29 -3.17 83.47
CA ASN A 72 -20.64 -3.09 82.95
C ASN A 72 -20.93 -4.28 82.03
N ALA A 73 -22.19 -4.68 81.98
CA ALA A 73 -22.64 -5.77 81.13
C ALA A 73 -23.97 -5.44 80.45
N PHE A 74 -24.10 -5.78 79.17
CA PHE A 74 -25.36 -5.72 78.45
C PHE A 74 -26.31 -6.81 78.97
N VAL A 75 -27.54 -6.41 79.29
CA VAL A 75 -28.65 -7.31 79.68
C VAL A 75 -29.63 -7.46 78.53
N SER A 76 -29.91 -6.38 77.81
CA SER A 76 -30.67 -6.37 76.56
C SER A 76 -30.34 -5.11 75.77
N ILE A 77 -30.54 -5.14 74.45
CA ILE A 77 -30.40 -4.00 73.57
C ILE A 77 -31.57 -3.99 72.59
N ASN A 78 -32.07 -2.80 72.28
CA ASN A 78 -33.13 -2.55 71.31
C ASN A 78 -32.62 -1.50 70.34
N CYS A 79 -32.30 -1.91 69.11
CA CYS A 79 -31.80 -1.04 68.06
C CYS A 79 -32.86 -0.82 66.98
N GLN A 80 -33.09 0.43 66.61
CA GLN A 80 -33.94 0.82 65.50
C GLN A 80 -33.11 0.98 64.25
N PHE A 81 -33.49 0.26 63.20
CA PHE A 81 -32.90 0.36 61.89
C PHE A 81 -33.91 0.82 60.85
N SER A 82 -33.43 1.47 59.80
CA SER A 82 -34.28 2.05 58.76
C SER A 82 -35.10 1.03 57.97
N LYS A 83 -34.57 -0.18 57.73
CA LYS A 83 -35.23 -1.23 56.95
C LYS A 83 -35.71 -2.39 57.82
N ALA A 84 -34.85 -2.89 58.72
CA ALA A 84 -35.15 -4.03 59.58
C ALA A 84 -36.09 -3.68 60.74
N GLY A 85 -36.34 -2.39 61.00
CA GLY A 85 -37.13 -1.94 62.14
C GLY A 85 -36.41 -2.19 63.46
N THR A 86 -37.15 -2.59 64.49
CA THR A 86 -36.59 -2.83 65.82
C THR A 86 -35.98 -4.22 65.94
N VAL A 87 -34.67 -4.29 66.16
CA VAL A 87 -33.94 -5.53 66.49
C VAL A 87 -33.63 -5.54 67.98
N THR A 88 -34.09 -6.59 68.66
CA THR A 88 -33.95 -6.75 70.12
C THR A 88 -33.10 -7.95 70.52
N LYS A 89 -32.70 -8.77 69.54
CA LYS A 89 -31.92 -9.99 69.75
C LYS A 89 -30.44 -9.64 69.72
N MET A 90 -29.73 -9.96 70.81
CA MET A 90 -28.30 -9.70 70.94
C MET A 90 -27.50 -10.97 71.14
N ILE A 91 -26.25 -10.95 70.68
CA ILE A 91 -25.21 -11.90 71.08
C ILE A 91 -24.22 -11.16 71.98
N ALA A 92 -23.83 -11.76 73.10
CA ALA A 92 -22.80 -11.23 73.98
C ALA A 92 -21.59 -12.19 74.00
N GLU A 93 -20.40 -11.73 73.61
CA GLU A 93 -19.15 -12.50 73.59
C GLU A 93 -17.91 -11.58 73.65
N PRO A 94 -16.74 -12.04 74.13
CA PRO A 94 -16.48 -13.08 75.14
C PRO A 94 -16.58 -12.51 76.57
N CYS A 95 -16.80 -11.21 76.72
CA CYS A 95 -17.11 -10.54 77.97
C CYS A 95 -18.40 -9.74 77.82
N ALA A 96 -19.19 -9.68 78.89
CA ALA A 96 -20.56 -9.16 78.86
C ALA A 96 -20.66 -7.65 78.51
N MET A 97 -19.54 -6.95 78.33
CA MET A 97 -19.48 -5.55 77.89
C MET A 97 -19.67 -5.35 76.37
N HIS A 98 -19.69 -6.42 75.58
CA HIS A 98 -19.91 -6.37 74.12
C HIS A 98 -21.29 -6.92 73.77
N ALA A 99 -21.94 -6.32 72.76
CA ALA A 99 -23.21 -6.80 72.22
C ALA A 99 -23.22 -6.70 70.70
N TYR A 100 -23.75 -7.73 70.04
CA TYR A 100 -23.88 -7.78 68.58
C TYR A 100 -25.36 -7.87 68.19
N CYS A 101 -25.78 -7.05 67.24
CA CYS A 101 -27.09 -7.15 66.58
C CYS A 101 -26.91 -7.42 65.09
N TYR A 102 -27.83 -8.15 64.46
CA TYR A 102 -27.76 -8.43 63.03
C TYR A 102 -29.01 -8.01 62.30
N THR A 103 -28.85 -7.50 61.07
CA THR A 103 -29.94 -7.14 60.15
C THR A 103 -29.94 -8.06 58.93
N PRO A 104 -31.10 -8.35 58.32
CA PRO A 104 -31.17 -9.22 57.12
C PRO A 104 -30.45 -8.65 55.89
N THR A 105 -30.38 -7.31 55.78
CA THR A 105 -29.72 -6.58 54.69
C THR A 105 -28.89 -5.42 55.25
N ALA A 106 -28.05 -4.82 54.42
CA ALA A 106 -27.39 -3.55 54.74
C ALA A 106 -28.41 -2.47 55.14
N ASP A 107 -28.16 -1.78 56.25
CA ASP A 107 -29.12 -0.89 56.91
C ASP A 107 -28.44 0.34 57.53
N THR A 108 -29.27 1.25 58.03
CA THR A 108 -28.88 2.48 58.75
C THR A 108 -29.40 2.41 60.17
N LEU A 109 -28.51 2.58 61.14
CA LEU A 109 -28.84 2.60 62.55
C LEU A 109 -29.45 3.94 62.93
N LEU A 110 -30.74 3.95 63.26
CA LEU A 110 -31.48 5.16 63.68
C LEU A 110 -31.34 5.44 65.18
N GLY A 111 -30.94 4.45 65.98
CA GLY A 111 -30.61 4.59 67.39
C GLY A 111 -30.77 3.28 68.17
N CYS A 112 -30.13 3.17 69.33
CA CYS A 112 -30.28 2.03 70.23
C CYS A 112 -30.48 2.45 71.69
N THR A 113 -31.25 1.66 72.43
CA THR A 113 -31.30 1.71 73.90
C THR A 113 -30.94 0.34 74.46
N ALA A 114 -30.31 0.30 75.62
CA ALA A 114 -29.91 -0.94 76.26
C ALA A 114 -30.25 -0.94 77.74
N ASN A 115 -30.61 -2.10 78.28
CA ASN A 115 -30.54 -2.33 79.71
C ASN A 115 -29.17 -2.92 80.02
N VAL A 116 -28.47 -2.34 80.98
CA VAL A 116 -27.13 -2.76 81.38
C VAL A 116 -27.08 -3.01 82.89
N SER A 117 -26.36 -4.04 83.32
CA SER A 117 -25.97 -4.21 84.71
C SER A 117 -24.67 -3.44 84.94
N GLY A 118 -24.68 -2.52 85.91
CA GLY A 118 -23.54 -1.66 86.20
C GLY A 118 -23.92 -0.18 86.33
N THR A 119 -22.97 0.70 86.02
CA THR A 119 -23.12 2.16 86.16
C THR A 119 -23.19 2.91 84.84
N ALA A 120 -22.83 2.28 83.73
CA ALA A 120 -22.85 2.88 82.41
C ALA A 120 -24.25 3.40 82.03
N ILE A 121 -24.28 4.63 81.51
CA ILE A 121 -25.47 5.28 80.96
C ILE A 121 -25.36 5.51 79.45
N LYS A 122 -24.20 5.21 78.87
CA LYS A 122 -23.90 5.31 77.44
C LYS A 122 -23.09 4.12 76.95
N PHE A 123 -23.24 3.79 75.68
CA PHE A 123 -22.43 2.81 74.94
C PHE A 123 -22.19 3.30 73.51
N THR A 124 -21.22 2.72 72.82
CA THR A 124 -20.82 3.14 71.46
C THR A 124 -20.95 1.99 70.47
N LEU A 125 -21.12 2.33 69.19
CA LEU A 125 -20.89 1.40 68.09
C LEU A 125 -19.37 1.34 67.85
N SER A 126 -18.76 0.17 68.02
CA SER A 126 -17.32 -0.04 67.77
C SER A 126 -17.06 -0.26 66.29
N ASP A 127 -17.73 -1.25 65.71
CA ASP A 127 -17.54 -1.68 64.33
C ASP A 127 -18.78 -2.44 63.82
N VAL A 128 -18.72 -2.90 62.58
CA VAL A 128 -19.82 -3.60 61.90
C VAL A 128 -19.28 -4.86 61.24
N CYS A 129 -20.10 -5.91 61.14
CA CYS A 129 -19.75 -7.20 60.57
C CYS A 129 -20.22 -7.31 59.12
N MET A 130 -19.38 -7.89 58.26
CA MET A 130 -19.68 -8.21 56.85
C MET A 130 -19.79 -9.72 56.60
N PRO A 131 -20.46 -10.14 55.50
CA PRO A 131 -20.35 -11.50 54.99
C PRO A 131 -18.88 -11.87 54.70
N PRO A 132 -18.46 -13.13 54.92
CA PRO A 132 -17.13 -13.61 54.52
C PRO A 132 -16.84 -13.27 53.06
N ASN A 133 -15.61 -12.82 52.76
CA ASN A 133 -15.24 -12.48 51.40
C ASN A 133 -15.16 -13.76 50.55
N PRO A 134 -16.07 -13.96 49.57
CA PRO A 134 -16.13 -15.18 48.80
C PRO A 134 -14.89 -15.39 47.90
N CYS A 135 -14.12 -14.33 47.63
CA CYS A 135 -12.94 -14.40 46.77
C CYS A 135 -11.70 -15.01 47.47
N LEU A 136 -11.72 -15.16 48.79
CA LEU A 136 -10.60 -15.73 49.53
C LEU A 136 -10.48 -17.24 49.33
N ASP A 137 -11.59 -17.92 49.04
CA ASP A 137 -11.63 -19.35 48.78
C ASP A 137 -11.77 -19.59 47.27
N ASN A 138 -10.81 -20.33 46.68
CA ASN A 138 -10.84 -20.75 45.27
C ASN A 138 -11.17 -19.62 44.25
N ASN A 139 -10.72 -18.38 44.49
CA ASN A 139 -11.06 -17.21 43.66
C ASN A 139 -12.59 -17.02 43.50
N GLY A 140 -13.36 -17.37 44.52
CA GLY A 140 -14.81 -17.38 44.51
C GLY A 140 -15.43 -18.28 43.44
N ASP A 141 -14.76 -19.32 42.98
CA ASP A 141 -15.20 -20.13 41.83
C ASP A 141 -15.40 -19.31 40.54
N CYS A 142 -14.70 -18.16 40.41
CA CYS A 142 -14.60 -17.47 39.14
C CYS A 142 -13.71 -18.27 38.18
N ASP A 143 -13.92 -18.09 36.87
CA ASP A 143 -13.04 -18.62 35.82
C ASP A 143 -11.56 -18.28 36.13
N ILE A 144 -10.64 -19.15 35.75
CA ILE A 144 -9.20 -18.96 35.97
C ILE A 144 -8.67 -17.66 35.33
N ASN A 145 -9.31 -17.22 34.24
CA ASN A 145 -9.02 -15.98 33.53
C ASN A 145 -9.91 -14.80 33.99
N ALA A 146 -10.64 -14.94 35.10
CA ALA A 146 -11.38 -13.87 35.76
C ALA A 146 -10.71 -13.45 37.08
N ALA A 147 -10.86 -12.18 37.43
CA ALA A 147 -10.60 -11.64 38.76
C ALA A 147 -11.90 -11.65 39.56
N CYS A 148 -11.84 -12.16 40.79
CA CYS A 148 -12.94 -12.08 41.75
C CYS A 148 -12.86 -10.77 42.53
N SER A 149 -14.00 -10.08 42.65
CA SER A 149 -14.20 -8.97 43.59
C SER A 149 -15.48 -9.19 44.38
N GLN A 150 -15.51 -8.71 45.62
CA GLN A 150 -16.72 -8.68 46.43
C GLN A 150 -17.40 -7.32 46.26
N ASP A 151 -18.70 -7.32 46.00
CA ASP A 151 -19.50 -6.11 46.01
C ASP A 151 -19.57 -5.55 47.45
N GLN A 152 -19.13 -4.31 47.61
CA GLN A 152 -18.97 -3.67 48.93
C GLN A 152 -20.30 -3.42 49.68
N TYR A 153 -21.45 -3.49 49.01
CA TYR A 153 -22.76 -3.19 49.60
C TYR A 153 -23.58 -4.45 49.88
N THR A 154 -23.54 -5.41 48.96
CA THR A 154 -24.31 -6.65 49.02
C THR A 154 -23.49 -7.81 49.58
N GLY A 155 -22.16 -7.72 49.50
CA GLY A 155 -21.25 -8.83 49.81
C GLY A 155 -21.24 -9.92 48.74
N GLU A 156 -21.96 -9.72 47.62
CA GLU A 156 -22.04 -10.69 46.53
C GLU A 156 -20.71 -10.80 45.78
N ARG A 157 -20.45 -11.99 45.26
CA ARG A 157 -19.30 -12.26 44.41
C ARG A 157 -19.52 -11.69 43.01
N GLN A 158 -18.53 -10.97 42.50
CA GLN A 158 -18.45 -10.50 41.12
C GLN A 158 -17.20 -11.06 40.43
N CYS A 159 -17.39 -11.70 39.28
CA CYS A 159 -16.29 -12.17 38.44
C CYS A 159 -16.16 -11.26 37.22
N THR A 160 -14.98 -10.70 37.00
CA THR A 160 -14.69 -9.89 35.81
C THR A 160 -13.53 -10.50 35.05
N CYS A 161 -13.69 -10.70 33.74
CA CYS A 161 -12.60 -11.23 32.93
C CYS A 161 -11.36 -10.32 33.00
N LYS A 162 -10.18 -10.94 33.13
CA LYS A 162 -8.91 -10.24 33.07
C LYS A 162 -8.75 -9.58 31.70
N THR A 163 -7.94 -8.53 31.65
CA THR A 163 -7.60 -7.85 30.39
C THR A 163 -7.17 -8.85 29.32
N GLY A 164 -7.75 -8.75 28.13
CA GLY A 164 -7.50 -9.69 27.02
C GLY A 164 -8.49 -10.85 26.93
N PHE A 165 -9.42 -10.99 27.88
CA PHE A 165 -10.46 -12.02 27.83
C PHE A 165 -11.84 -11.39 27.72
N THR A 166 -12.73 -12.08 27.00
CA THR A 166 -14.14 -11.68 26.82
C THR A 166 -15.03 -12.66 27.56
N ASN A 167 -16.04 -12.13 28.27
CA ASN A 167 -17.06 -12.96 28.90
C ASN A 167 -17.95 -13.59 27.82
N THR A 168 -17.86 -14.89 27.65
CA THR A 168 -18.68 -15.70 26.73
C THR A 168 -19.74 -16.52 27.47
N GLY A 169 -19.75 -16.46 28.81
CA GLY A 169 -20.72 -17.12 29.69
C GLY A 169 -21.95 -16.26 29.98
N ILE A 170 -22.55 -16.50 31.16
CA ILE A 170 -23.71 -15.75 31.67
C ILE A 170 -23.32 -14.99 32.94
N ALA A 171 -24.13 -14.02 33.37
CA ALA A 171 -23.82 -13.17 34.52
C ALA A 171 -23.52 -13.95 35.83
N SER A 172 -24.21 -15.08 36.06
CA SER A 172 -24.02 -15.93 37.24
C SER A 172 -22.86 -16.93 37.10
N ASN A 173 -22.40 -17.18 35.87
CA ASN A 173 -21.31 -18.12 35.55
C ASN A 173 -20.48 -17.53 34.42
N VAL A 174 -19.58 -16.62 34.80
CA VAL A 174 -18.67 -15.93 33.89
C VAL A 174 -17.67 -16.94 33.35
N THR A 175 -17.59 -17.01 32.02
CA THR A 175 -16.60 -17.82 31.31
C THR A 175 -15.73 -16.88 30.50
N CYS A 176 -14.43 -16.91 30.73
CA CYS A 176 -13.51 -15.95 30.13
C CYS A 176 -12.72 -16.64 29.02
N THR A 177 -13.15 -16.40 27.79
CA THR A 177 -12.45 -16.89 26.59
C THR A 177 -11.47 -15.84 26.10
N ASP A 178 -10.31 -16.27 25.61
CA ASP A 178 -9.35 -15.40 24.94
C ASP A 178 -10.08 -14.56 23.87
N SER A 179 -9.99 -13.24 24.00
CA SER A 179 -10.69 -12.31 23.10
C SER A 179 -10.28 -12.52 21.64
N CYS A 180 -9.06 -12.96 21.34
CA CYS A 180 -8.65 -13.25 19.96
C CYS A 180 -9.39 -14.45 19.35
N GLN A 181 -9.94 -15.35 20.17
CA GLN A 181 -10.79 -16.46 19.71
C GLN A 181 -12.24 -16.03 19.48
N VAL A 182 -12.63 -14.84 19.96
CA VAL A 182 -13.99 -14.31 19.84
C VAL A 182 -13.98 -13.16 18.85
N GLN A 183 -14.52 -13.38 17.65
CA GLN A 183 -14.59 -12.37 16.58
C GLN A 183 -13.22 -11.70 16.29
N ASN A 184 -12.12 -12.46 16.36
CA ASN A 184 -10.76 -11.96 16.15
C ASN A 184 -10.40 -10.77 17.07
N GLY A 185 -10.94 -10.71 18.28
CA GLY A 185 -10.73 -9.60 19.21
C GLY A 185 -11.26 -8.25 18.73
N GLY A 186 -12.16 -8.25 17.74
CA GLY A 186 -12.64 -7.03 17.07
C GLY A 186 -11.64 -6.45 16.05
N CYS A 187 -10.55 -7.15 15.75
CA CYS A 187 -9.60 -6.75 14.72
C CYS A 187 -10.20 -6.92 13.31
N ASP A 188 -9.73 -6.10 12.37
CA ASP A 188 -10.02 -6.25 10.94
C ASP A 188 -9.81 -7.70 10.45
N SER A 189 -10.60 -8.13 9.48
CA SER A 189 -10.47 -9.43 8.80
C SER A 189 -9.06 -9.69 8.23
N ASN A 190 -8.34 -8.64 7.84
CA ASN A 190 -6.96 -8.65 7.35
C ASN A 190 -5.92 -8.33 8.43
N ALA A 191 -6.32 -8.33 9.70
CA ALA A 191 -5.43 -8.23 10.85
C ALA A 191 -5.29 -9.58 11.58
N VAL A 192 -4.17 -9.72 12.27
CA VAL A 192 -3.91 -10.78 13.25
C VAL A 192 -4.13 -10.20 14.64
N CYS A 193 -4.96 -10.87 15.43
CA CYS A 193 -5.14 -10.56 16.84
C CYS A 193 -4.01 -11.18 17.68
N SER A 194 -3.52 -10.43 18.65
CA SER A 194 -2.55 -10.86 19.65
C SER A 194 -2.77 -10.11 20.97
N HIS A 195 -2.01 -10.44 22.01
CA HIS A 195 -2.00 -9.68 23.25
C HIS A 195 -0.75 -8.81 23.37
N ASP A 196 -0.94 -7.60 23.90
CA ASP A 196 0.18 -6.75 24.31
C ASP A 196 0.89 -7.37 25.52
N GLY A 197 2.21 -7.57 25.41
CA GLY A 197 2.99 -8.28 26.43
C GLY A 197 3.10 -7.57 27.78
N THR A 198 2.76 -6.27 27.85
CA THR A 198 2.83 -5.49 29.09
C THR A 198 1.46 -5.39 29.75
N THR A 199 0.42 -5.11 28.96
CA THR A 199 -0.93 -4.83 29.48
C THR A 199 -1.88 -6.03 29.40
N GLY A 200 -1.56 -7.04 28.59
CA GLY A 200 -2.45 -8.16 28.26
C GLY A 200 -3.61 -7.78 27.32
N ALA A 201 -3.73 -6.50 26.95
CA ALA A 201 -4.81 -6.01 26.11
C ALA A 201 -4.74 -6.59 24.69
N VAL A 202 -5.91 -6.69 24.04
CA VAL A 202 -5.99 -7.06 22.63
C VAL A 202 -5.22 -6.04 21.79
N LYS A 203 -4.40 -6.56 20.88
CA LYS A 203 -3.59 -5.81 19.94
C LYS A 203 -3.74 -6.40 18.55
N CYS A 204 -4.22 -5.58 17.64
CA CYS A 204 -4.37 -5.93 16.24
C CYS A 204 -3.13 -5.52 15.45
N ARG A 205 -2.70 -6.35 14.50
CA ARG A 205 -1.64 -6.00 13.55
C ARG A 205 -2.04 -6.48 12.16
N CYS A 206 -1.94 -5.61 11.16
CA CYS A 206 -2.19 -6.02 9.78
C CYS A 206 -1.33 -7.20 9.37
N LYS A 207 -1.94 -8.12 8.60
CA LYS A 207 -1.24 -9.20 7.91
C LYS A 207 -0.24 -8.59 6.94
N THR A 208 0.80 -9.36 6.59
CA THR A 208 1.75 -8.96 5.55
C THR A 208 0.99 -8.57 4.27
N GLY A 209 1.40 -7.51 3.59
CA GLY A 209 0.74 -6.97 2.39
C GLY A 209 -0.43 -6.02 2.66
N TYR A 210 -0.76 -5.77 3.93
CA TYR A 210 -1.75 -4.78 4.34
C TYR A 210 -1.11 -3.71 5.23
N THR A 211 -1.60 -2.49 5.10
CA THR A 211 -1.17 -1.34 5.88
C THR A 211 -2.33 -0.80 6.69
N ASP A 212 -2.05 -0.40 7.92
CA ASP A 212 -3.04 0.27 8.76
C ASP A 212 -3.30 1.69 8.22
N THR A 213 -4.56 1.95 7.90
CA THR A 213 -5.02 3.23 7.33
C THR A 213 -5.75 4.11 8.31
N ASP A 214 -6.08 3.59 9.49
CA ASP A 214 -6.77 4.34 10.54
C ASP A 214 -5.79 4.59 11.69
N ALA A 215 -5.61 5.84 12.09
CA ALA A 215 -4.72 6.22 13.19
C ALA A 215 -5.39 6.08 14.57
N THR A 216 -6.63 5.60 14.63
CA THR A 216 -7.38 5.40 15.87
C THR A 216 -7.16 4.01 16.48
N ALA A 217 -7.85 3.69 17.58
CA ALA A 217 -7.72 2.41 18.28
C ALA A 217 -8.23 1.20 17.47
N ASN A 218 -8.97 1.43 16.38
CA ASN A 218 -9.46 0.37 15.50
C ASN A 218 -8.56 0.26 14.27
N VAL A 219 -7.67 -0.73 14.26
CA VAL A 219 -6.79 -1.02 13.11
C VAL A 219 -7.65 -1.36 11.90
N VAL A 220 -7.46 -0.62 10.80
CA VAL A 220 -8.14 -0.86 9.51
C VAL A 220 -7.10 -1.24 8.47
N CYS A 221 -7.13 -2.49 8.03
CA CYS A 221 -6.10 -3.05 7.18
C CYS A 221 -6.50 -3.01 5.72
N THR A 222 -5.89 -2.08 4.99
CA THR A 222 -6.11 -1.90 3.55
C THR A 222 -4.93 -2.47 2.76
N ASP A 223 -5.20 -3.04 1.59
CA ASP A 223 -4.17 -3.61 0.71
C ASP A 223 -3.08 -2.55 0.42
N SER A 224 -1.83 -2.85 0.79
CA SER A 224 -0.71 -1.94 0.65
C SER A 224 -0.51 -1.48 -0.79
N CYS A 225 -0.78 -2.32 -1.80
CA CYS A 225 -0.62 -1.93 -3.20
C CYS A 225 -1.62 -0.86 -3.67
N THR A 226 -2.76 -0.73 -2.98
CA THR A 226 -3.76 0.30 -3.30
C THR A 226 -3.41 1.67 -2.70
N ILE A 227 -2.46 1.71 -1.77
CA ILE A 227 -2.02 2.92 -1.08
C ILE A 227 -0.63 3.28 -1.57
N ASN A 228 -0.47 4.45 -2.18
CA ASN A 228 0.82 4.93 -2.68
C ASN A 228 1.58 3.86 -3.52
N ASN A 229 0.85 3.03 -4.28
CA ASN A 229 1.39 1.93 -5.07
C ASN A 229 2.29 0.97 -4.25
N GLY A 230 1.97 0.72 -2.98
CA GLY A 230 2.80 -0.13 -2.10
C GLY A 230 4.22 0.38 -1.84
N GLY A 231 4.46 1.68 -2.05
CA GLY A 231 5.80 2.26 -1.99
C GLY A 231 6.65 2.03 -3.25
N CYS A 232 6.07 1.42 -4.29
CA CYS A 232 6.74 1.16 -5.55
C CYS A 232 6.92 2.44 -6.38
N ASN A 233 8.04 2.51 -7.13
CA ASN A 233 8.32 3.59 -8.08
C ASN A 233 7.16 3.81 -9.09
N SER A 234 6.96 5.02 -9.60
CA SER A 234 5.85 5.38 -10.50
C SER A 234 5.80 4.56 -11.81
N ASN A 235 6.94 4.07 -12.28
CA ASN A 235 7.06 3.21 -13.47
C ASN A 235 7.05 1.72 -13.15
N SER A 236 6.58 1.34 -11.96
CA SER A 236 6.41 -0.04 -11.54
C SER A 236 4.97 -0.35 -11.15
N ILE A 237 4.66 -1.65 -11.15
CA ILE A 237 3.40 -2.23 -10.75
C ILE A 237 3.63 -2.90 -9.40
N CYS A 238 2.81 -2.55 -8.41
CA CYS A 238 2.75 -3.26 -7.15
C CYS A 238 1.93 -4.54 -7.29
N SER A 239 2.43 -5.62 -6.70
CA SER A 239 1.75 -6.91 -6.56
C SER A 239 2.17 -7.57 -5.26
N HIS A 240 1.55 -8.69 -4.89
CA HIS A 240 1.92 -9.43 -3.69
C HIS A 240 2.68 -10.71 -4.04
N ASP A 241 3.71 -11.00 -3.25
CA ASP A 241 4.42 -12.28 -3.30
C ASP A 241 3.44 -13.44 -3.04
N PRO A 242 3.42 -14.50 -3.86
CA PRO A 242 2.45 -15.58 -3.71
C PRO A 242 2.67 -16.45 -2.45
N THR A 243 3.83 -16.36 -1.81
CA THR A 243 4.19 -17.17 -0.63
C THR A 243 4.13 -16.37 0.68
N THR A 244 4.63 -15.14 0.68
CA THR A 244 4.73 -14.28 1.86
C THR A 244 3.66 -13.19 1.89
N TYR A 245 2.99 -12.94 0.76
CA TYR A 245 2.06 -11.83 0.55
C TYR A 245 2.70 -10.45 0.79
N ALA A 246 4.02 -10.35 0.73
CA ALA A 246 4.72 -9.07 0.80
C ALA A 246 4.55 -8.28 -0.50
N ALA A 247 4.48 -6.95 -0.40
CA ALA A 247 4.44 -6.10 -1.58
C ALA A 247 5.75 -6.24 -2.39
N ILE A 248 5.60 -6.50 -3.69
CA ILE A 248 6.67 -6.60 -4.69
C ILE A 248 6.40 -5.56 -5.77
N CYS A 249 7.46 -4.85 -6.13
CA CYS A 249 7.46 -3.88 -7.22
C CYS A 249 8.09 -4.50 -8.46
N THR A 250 7.35 -4.55 -9.57
CA THR A 250 7.88 -5.01 -10.87
C THR A 250 7.83 -3.87 -11.87
N CYS A 251 8.92 -3.63 -12.61
CA CYS A 251 8.94 -2.58 -13.63
C CYS A 251 7.90 -2.86 -14.72
N LYS A 252 7.21 -1.79 -15.15
CA LYS A 252 6.36 -1.84 -16.34
C LYS A 252 7.22 -2.22 -17.55
N ASN A 253 6.58 -2.77 -18.59
CA ASN A 253 7.26 -3.04 -19.85
C ASN A 253 7.95 -1.75 -20.36
N GLY A 254 9.11 -1.91 -20.99
CA GLY A 254 9.93 -0.77 -21.44
C GLY A 254 10.75 -0.06 -20.35
N TYR A 255 10.66 -0.52 -19.10
CA TYR A 255 11.53 -0.07 -18.01
C TYR A 255 12.35 -1.24 -17.45
N THR A 256 13.52 -0.93 -16.91
CA THR A 256 14.40 -1.90 -16.24
C THR A 256 14.71 -1.46 -14.82
N ASN A 257 14.92 -2.42 -13.93
CA ASN A 257 15.29 -2.12 -12.56
C ASN A 257 16.76 -1.70 -12.49
N THR A 258 17.02 -0.44 -12.18
CA THR A 258 18.36 0.11 -11.92
C THR A 258 18.64 0.31 -10.43
N GLY A 259 17.70 -0.06 -9.56
CA GLY A 259 17.83 -0.01 -8.11
C GLY A 259 18.28 -1.35 -7.52
N SER A 260 17.87 -1.62 -6.28
CA SER A 260 18.09 -2.92 -5.62
C SER A 260 16.81 -3.77 -5.63
N SER A 261 16.88 -5.00 -5.12
CA SER A 261 15.69 -5.84 -4.93
C SER A 261 14.72 -5.27 -3.88
N SER A 262 15.23 -4.58 -2.87
CA SER A 262 14.43 -3.96 -1.80
C SER A 262 13.99 -2.52 -2.11
N ASN A 263 14.60 -1.88 -3.12
CA ASN A 263 14.26 -0.54 -3.59
C ASN A 263 14.32 -0.51 -5.11
N VAL A 264 13.23 -0.96 -5.73
CA VAL A 264 13.11 -1.07 -7.18
C VAL A 264 12.97 0.31 -7.80
N ILE A 265 13.88 0.66 -8.71
CA ILE A 265 13.87 1.92 -9.44
C ILE A 265 13.75 1.59 -10.92
N CYS A 266 12.61 1.93 -11.53
CA CYS A 266 12.32 1.60 -12.91
C CYS A 266 12.70 2.74 -13.83
N THR A 267 13.82 2.57 -14.51
CA THR A 267 14.39 3.53 -15.45
C THR A 267 14.03 3.12 -16.87
N ASP A 268 13.74 4.11 -17.72
CA ASP A 268 13.41 3.89 -19.12
C ASP A 268 14.54 3.15 -19.83
N ASN A 269 14.21 2.05 -20.52
CA ASN A 269 15.19 1.23 -21.21
C ASN A 269 15.96 2.02 -22.27
N CYS A 270 15.38 3.03 -22.92
CA CYS A 270 16.10 3.85 -23.88
C CYS A 270 17.25 4.66 -23.28
N LEU A 271 17.18 4.94 -21.97
CA LEU A 271 18.27 5.61 -21.24
C LEU A 271 19.42 4.66 -20.87
N THR A 272 19.20 3.35 -21.01
CA THR A 272 20.18 2.32 -20.67
C THR A 272 20.59 1.58 -21.93
N ASN A 273 21.85 1.73 -22.36
CA ASN A 273 22.39 1.04 -23.54
C ASN A 273 21.51 1.20 -24.81
N ASN A 274 20.95 2.39 -25.04
CA ASN A 274 20.05 2.70 -26.15
C ASN A 274 18.88 1.69 -26.30
N GLY A 275 18.37 1.14 -25.20
CA GLY A 275 17.31 0.12 -25.21
C GLY A 275 17.68 -1.19 -25.92
N GLY A 276 18.98 -1.43 -26.17
CA GLY A 276 19.46 -2.55 -26.98
C GLY A 276 19.31 -2.35 -28.48
N CYS A 277 18.95 -1.15 -28.94
CA CYS A 277 18.84 -0.84 -30.36
C CYS A 277 20.21 -0.78 -31.05
N ASP A 278 20.22 -1.03 -32.36
CA ASP A 278 21.38 -0.83 -33.24
C ASP A 278 22.00 0.57 -33.05
N VAL A 279 23.31 0.70 -33.27
CA VAL A 279 24.02 1.99 -33.17
C VAL A 279 23.47 3.05 -34.15
N ASN A 280 22.96 2.61 -35.30
CA ASN A 280 22.31 3.44 -36.30
C ASN A 280 20.79 3.51 -36.11
N ALA A 281 20.28 3.10 -34.95
CA ALA A 281 18.89 3.27 -34.55
C ALA A 281 18.75 4.25 -33.39
N ILE A 282 17.57 4.87 -33.35
CA ILE A 282 17.10 5.70 -32.25
C ILE A 282 16.13 4.83 -31.43
N CYS A 283 16.41 4.71 -30.14
CA CYS A 283 15.45 4.12 -29.21
C CYS A 283 14.34 5.11 -28.90
N THR A 284 13.10 4.64 -28.99
CA THR A 284 11.91 5.39 -28.63
C THR A 284 11.04 4.54 -27.70
N HIS A 285 10.47 5.17 -26.68
CA HIS A 285 9.55 4.49 -25.78
C HIS A 285 8.12 4.88 -26.12
N ASN A 286 7.33 3.92 -26.61
CA ASN A 286 5.91 4.13 -26.78
C ASN A 286 5.19 3.99 -25.44
N THR A 287 4.86 5.12 -24.82
CA THR A 287 4.22 5.20 -23.50
C THR A 287 2.77 4.70 -23.49
N THR A 288 2.13 4.53 -24.65
CA THR A 288 0.74 4.03 -24.73
C THR A 288 0.68 2.52 -24.53
N VAL A 289 1.62 1.79 -25.13
CA VAL A 289 1.75 0.33 -25.01
C VAL A 289 2.87 -0.09 -24.06
N ASN A 290 3.62 0.87 -23.49
CA ASN A 290 4.79 0.66 -22.64
C ASN A 290 5.79 -0.32 -23.29
N VAL A 291 6.22 -0.06 -24.52
CA VAL A 291 7.26 -0.86 -25.18
C VAL A 291 8.31 0.01 -25.82
N VAL A 292 9.55 -0.48 -25.76
CA VAL A 292 10.70 0.07 -26.48
C VAL A 292 10.59 -0.27 -27.96
N GLN A 293 10.89 0.69 -28.81
CA GLN A 293 10.91 0.56 -30.26
C GLN A 293 12.20 1.17 -30.81
N CYS A 294 12.88 0.42 -31.68
CA CYS A 294 14.08 0.87 -32.37
C CYS A 294 13.71 1.33 -33.77
N VAL A 295 14.00 2.60 -34.09
CA VAL A 295 13.75 3.18 -35.41
C VAL A 295 15.10 3.52 -36.04
N CYS A 296 15.37 2.99 -37.24
CA CYS A 296 16.59 3.33 -37.94
C CYS A 296 16.67 4.83 -38.22
N ARG A 297 17.88 5.39 -38.07
CA ARG A 297 18.17 6.77 -38.46
C ARG A 297 17.89 6.96 -39.95
N THR A 298 17.67 8.21 -40.35
CA THR A 298 17.60 8.59 -41.76
C THR A 298 18.80 8.01 -42.52
N GLY A 299 18.58 7.56 -43.75
CA GLY A 299 19.63 6.92 -44.55
C GLY A 299 19.89 5.46 -44.21
N TYR A 300 19.28 4.89 -43.16
CA TYR A 300 19.35 3.47 -42.83
C TYR A 300 17.98 2.78 -42.97
N THR A 301 18.01 1.54 -43.47
CA THR A 301 16.84 0.68 -43.63
C THR A 301 16.90 -0.46 -42.62
N ASN A 302 15.78 -0.74 -41.96
CA ASN A 302 15.68 -1.89 -41.07
C ASN A 302 15.68 -3.19 -41.90
N THR A 303 16.73 -3.99 -41.76
CA THR A 303 16.88 -5.31 -42.38
C THR A 303 16.69 -6.45 -41.38
N GLY A 304 16.50 -6.11 -40.09
CA GLY A 304 16.23 -7.05 -39.02
C GLY A 304 14.73 -7.26 -38.77
N SER A 305 14.37 -7.51 -37.52
CA SER A 305 12.96 -7.65 -37.09
C SER A 305 12.43 -6.34 -36.53
N PHE A 306 11.12 -6.25 -36.32
CA PHE A 306 10.49 -5.08 -35.69
C PHE A 306 10.97 -4.86 -34.24
N LEU A 307 11.19 -5.94 -33.48
CA LEU A 307 11.61 -5.89 -32.07
C LEU A 307 13.13 -5.77 -31.90
N ASN A 308 13.90 -6.23 -32.87
CA ASN A 308 15.36 -6.11 -32.92
C ASN A 308 15.72 -5.55 -34.30
N ALA A 309 15.65 -4.23 -34.43
CA ALA A 309 16.00 -3.54 -35.66
C ALA A 309 17.49 -3.71 -35.94
N THR A 310 17.83 -4.03 -37.18
CA THR A 310 19.21 -4.01 -37.68
C THR A 310 19.27 -2.97 -38.77
N CYS A 311 20.05 -1.92 -38.56
CA CYS A 311 20.00 -0.74 -39.42
C CYS A 311 21.15 -0.78 -40.41
N THR A 312 20.83 -1.14 -41.65
CA THR A 312 21.79 -1.21 -42.76
C THR A 312 21.68 0.05 -43.61
N GLU A 313 22.81 0.59 -44.06
CA GLU A 313 22.84 1.74 -44.98
C GLU A 313 21.92 1.49 -46.19
N SER A 314 21.01 2.41 -46.46
CA SER A 314 19.90 2.18 -47.38
C SER A 314 20.35 1.95 -48.81
N CYS A 315 21.45 2.56 -49.27
CA CYS A 315 21.97 2.31 -50.62
C CYS A 315 22.41 0.85 -50.85
N LYS A 316 22.72 0.11 -49.78
CA LYS A 316 23.04 -1.33 -49.85
C LYS A 316 21.79 -2.21 -49.89
N VAL A 317 20.62 -1.64 -49.62
CA VAL A 317 19.33 -2.33 -49.59
C VAL A 317 18.47 -1.79 -50.73
N ASN A 318 18.26 -2.60 -51.78
CA ASN A 318 17.44 -2.21 -52.94
C ASN A 318 17.82 -0.84 -53.55
N ASN A 319 19.13 -0.54 -53.62
CA ASN A 319 19.67 0.74 -54.14
C ASN A 319 19.03 1.98 -53.47
N GLY A 320 18.65 1.90 -52.19
CA GLY A 320 17.98 2.97 -51.46
C GLY A 320 16.61 3.37 -52.03
N GLY A 321 16.02 2.56 -52.90
CA GLY A 321 14.81 2.89 -53.64
C GLY A 321 15.05 3.77 -54.87
N CYS A 322 16.30 4.07 -55.23
CA CYS A 322 16.62 4.77 -56.46
C CYS A 322 16.28 3.90 -57.69
N GLY A 323 15.80 4.55 -58.76
CA GLY A 323 15.51 3.87 -60.02
C GLY A 323 16.74 3.21 -60.65
N PRO A 324 16.56 2.31 -61.64
CA PRO A 324 17.66 1.53 -62.23
C PRO A 324 18.74 2.38 -62.93
N ASN A 325 18.35 3.56 -63.42
CA ASN A 325 19.22 4.52 -64.10
C ASN A 325 19.77 5.61 -63.16
N ALA A 326 19.70 5.38 -61.85
CA ALA A 326 20.23 6.27 -60.84
C ALA A 326 21.25 5.54 -59.94
N ASP A 327 22.29 6.25 -59.55
CA ASP A 327 23.22 5.83 -58.51
C ASP A 327 22.74 6.34 -57.16
N CYS A 328 22.80 5.46 -56.15
CA CYS A 328 22.47 5.80 -54.77
C CYS A 328 23.74 6.19 -54.01
N SER A 329 23.66 7.28 -53.24
CA SER A 329 24.67 7.67 -52.27
C SER A 329 24.03 8.17 -50.97
N HIS A 330 24.79 8.10 -49.88
CA HIS A 330 24.39 8.68 -48.60
C HIS A 330 24.65 10.19 -48.61
N ASP A 331 23.63 10.99 -48.34
CA ASP A 331 23.69 12.45 -48.35
C ASP A 331 24.28 12.96 -47.02
N ALA A 332 25.46 13.58 -47.07
CA ALA A 332 26.10 14.13 -45.87
C ALA A 332 25.34 15.29 -45.22
N VAL A 333 24.39 15.94 -45.92
CA VAL A 333 23.63 17.09 -45.41
C VAL A 333 22.34 16.63 -44.73
N THR A 334 21.59 15.72 -45.37
CA THR A 334 20.31 15.23 -44.84
C THR A 334 20.45 13.93 -44.06
N ASP A 335 21.64 13.32 -44.06
CA ASP A 335 21.92 11.97 -43.58
C ASP A 335 21.04 10.91 -44.28
N GLY A 336 20.50 11.21 -45.47
CA GLY A 336 19.49 10.41 -46.16
C GLY A 336 19.97 9.76 -47.45
N VAL A 337 19.04 9.10 -48.14
CA VAL A 337 19.30 8.56 -49.48
C VAL A 337 19.29 9.69 -50.51
N LYS A 338 20.33 9.74 -51.34
CA LYS A 338 20.42 10.62 -52.50
C LYS A 338 20.56 9.81 -53.77
N CYS A 339 19.58 9.96 -54.65
CA CYS A 339 19.61 9.38 -55.99
C CYS A 339 20.14 10.41 -57.00
N ILE A 340 21.11 10.03 -57.82
CA ILE A 340 21.66 10.87 -58.88
C ILE A 340 21.57 10.11 -60.19
N CYS A 341 21.05 10.74 -61.24
CA CYS A 341 20.97 10.08 -62.55
C CYS A 341 22.36 9.76 -63.09
N LYS A 342 22.49 8.54 -63.62
CA LYS A 342 23.69 8.10 -64.32
C LYS A 342 23.94 9.00 -65.54
N ILE A 343 25.20 9.06 -65.97
CA ILE A 343 25.58 9.80 -67.19
C ILE A 343 24.71 9.31 -68.37
N GLY A 344 24.19 10.24 -69.17
CA GLY A 344 23.23 9.97 -70.24
C GLY A 344 21.76 10.04 -69.83
N TYR A 345 21.45 10.23 -68.55
CA TYR A 345 20.08 10.38 -68.06
C TYR A 345 19.88 11.73 -67.36
N VAL A 346 18.67 12.27 -67.45
CA VAL A 346 18.26 13.50 -66.78
C VAL A 346 17.13 13.23 -65.80
N ASN A 347 17.12 13.97 -64.68
CA ASN A 347 16.03 13.89 -63.72
C ASN A 347 14.81 14.64 -64.27
N THR A 348 13.74 13.91 -64.58
CA THR A 348 12.45 14.46 -65.01
C THR A 348 11.42 14.49 -63.87
N GLY A 349 11.79 13.97 -62.69
CA GLY A 349 10.98 13.98 -61.48
C GLY A 349 11.27 15.19 -60.59
N SER A 350 10.94 15.06 -59.30
CA SER A 350 11.27 16.08 -58.28
C SER A 350 12.62 15.77 -57.63
N SER A 351 13.11 16.68 -56.78
CA SER A 351 14.31 16.43 -55.96
C SER A 351 14.11 15.30 -54.95
N SER A 352 12.88 15.06 -54.48
CA SER A 352 12.55 14.00 -53.52
C SER A 352 12.09 12.70 -54.18
N ASN A 353 11.81 12.71 -55.48
CA ASN A 353 11.42 11.54 -56.25
C ASN A 353 12.12 11.61 -57.62
N VAL A 354 13.39 11.22 -57.62
CA VAL A 354 14.27 11.29 -58.78
C VAL A 354 13.83 10.26 -59.81
N ASN A 355 13.47 10.73 -61.00
CA ASN A 355 13.10 9.88 -62.14
C ASN A 355 14.08 10.10 -63.29
N CYS A 356 14.97 9.14 -63.52
CA CYS A 356 16.03 9.26 -64.51
C CYS A 356 15.56 8.75 -65.87
N THR A 357 15.28 9.70 -66.77
CA THR A 357 14.85 9.44 -68.15
C THR A 357 16.01 9.65 -69.10
N ASP A 358 16.08 8.86 -70.16
CA ASP A 358 17.10 8.97 -71.21
C ASP A 358 17.10 10.39 -71.78
N SER A 359 18.25 11.06 -71.72
CA SER A 359 18.43 12.44 -72.19
C SER A 359 18.10 12.61 -73.67
N CYS A 360 18.38 11.64 -74.53
CA CYS A 360 18.10 11.74 -75.96
C CYS A 360 16.59 11.75 -76.26
N THR A 361 15.77 11.21 -75.36
CA THR A 361 14.30 11.25 -75.50
C THR A 361 13.69 12.58 -75.07
N ILE A 362 14.45 13.42 -74.37
CA ILE A 362 14.01 14.71 -73.86
C ILE A 362 14.72 15.82 -74.64
N ASN A 363 13.96 16.58 -75.43
CA ASN A 363 14.49 17.68 -76.24
C ASN A 363 15.72 17.28 -77.08
N ASN A 364 15.72 16.07 -77.64
CA ASN A 364 16.81 15.50 -78.45
C ASN A 364 18.19 15.60 -77.75
N GLY A 365 18.26 15.45 -76.43
CA GLY A 365 19.50 15.58 -75.65
C GLY A 365 20.14 16.97 -75.70
N GLY A 366 19.42 18.00 -76.16
CA GLY A 366 19.97 19.32 -76.43
C GLY A 366 20.72 19.45 -77.76
N CYS A 367 20.68 18.41 -78.61
CA CYS A 367 21.27 18.46 -79.94
C CYS A 367 20.49 19.38 -80.88
N ASP A 368 21.16 19.92 -81.89
CA ASP A 368 20.52 20.65 -83.00
C ASP A 368 19.36 19.84 -83.63
N ALA A 369 18.35 20.53 -84.17
CA ALA A 369 17.19 19.86 -84.77
C ALA A 369 17.57 18.94 -85.95
N SER A 370 18.66 19.27 -86.67
CA SER A 370 19.22 18.49 -87.78
C SER A 370 20.31 17.50 -87.31
N ALA A 371 20.49 17.33 -86.00
CA ALA A 371 21.33 16.31 -85.41
C ALA A 371 20.50 15.12 -84.87
N ILE A 372 21.18 14.00 -84.67
CA ILE A 372 20.69 12.81 -83.98
C ILE A 372 21.43 12.74 -82.65
N CYS A 373 20.68 12.58 -81.57
CA CYS A 373 21.24 12.24 -80.26
C CYS A 373 21.46 10.73 -80.14
N THR A 374 22.65 10.34 -79.70
CA THR A 374 23.03 8.96 -79.36
C THR A 374 23.77 8.94 -78.02
N HIS A 375 24.12 7.76 -77.52
CA HIS A 375 25.00 7.64 -76.35
C HIS A 375 26.41 7.23 -76.77
N ASP A 376 27.40 7.94 -76.24
CA ASP A 376 28.81 7.57 -76.38
C ASP A 376 29.05 6.18 -75.76
N ALA A 377 29.72 5.30 -76.50
CA ALA A 377 29.86 3.89 -76.11
C ALA A 377 30.73 3.70 -74.86
N ALA A 378 31.61 4.63 -74.53
CA ALA A 378 32.53 4.53 -73.39
C ALA A 378 31.97 5.14 -72.10
N THR A 379 31.26 6.26 -72.21
CA THR A 379 30.82 7.09 -71.08
C THR A 379 29.31 7.09 -70.88
N ASN A 380 28.56 6.61 -71.88
CA ASN A 380 27.10 6.73 -71.98
C ASN A 380 26.59 8.18 -72.03
N ALA A 381 27.48 9.17 -72.20
CA ALA A 381 27.09 10.57 -72.34
C ALA A 381 26.26 10.78 -73.60
N ALA A 382 25.29 11.70 -73.55
CA ALA A 382 24.56 12.11 -74.74
C ALA A 382 25.52 12.78 -75.72
N GLU A 383 25.51 12.31 -76.97
CA GLU A 383 26.38 12.75 -78.04
C GLU A 383 25.53 13.13 -79.26
N CYS A 384 25.87 14.24 -79.90
CA CYS A 384 25.16 14.77 -81.06
C CYS A 384 25.95 14.53 -82.33
N SER A 385 25.33 13.93 -83.34
CA SER A 385 25.91 13.77 -84.66
C SER A 385 24.98 14.32 -85.74
N CYS A 386 25.51 15.08 -86.70
CA CYS A 386 24.70 15.62 -87.78
C CYS A 386 24.07 14.51 -88.61
N ARG A 387 22.79 14.69 -88.98
CA ARG A 387 22.11 13.81 -89.93
C ARG A 387 22.89 13.79 -91.24
N THR A 388 22.78 12.68 -91.97
CA THR A 388 23.38 12.54 -93.29
C THR A 388 23.01 13.72 -94.18
N GLY A 389 24.01 14.34 -94.82
CA GLY A 389 23.86 15.55 -95.64
C GLY A 389 24.08 16.88 -94.91
N TYR A 390 24.16 16.87 -93.58
CA TYR A 390 24.49 18.05 -92.78
C TYR A 390 25.93 17.97 -92.29
N VAL A 391 26.55 19.12 -92.06
CA VAL A 391 27.92 19.24 -91.55
C VAL A 391 27.93 20.05 -90.26
N ASN A 392 28.81 19.67 -89.33
CA ASN A 392 28.95 20.41 -88.07
C ASN A 392 29.68 21.74 -88.35
N ALA A 393 28.94 22.84 -88.25
CA ALA A 393 29.46 24.22 -88.35
C ALA A 393 29.74 24.84 -86.98
N GLY A 394 29.47 24.11 -85.88
CA GLY A 394 29.70 24.54 -84.50
C GLY A 394 31.05 24.07 -83.94
N PHE A 395 31.08 23.83 -82.63
CA PHE A 395 32.23 23.28 -81.92
C PHE A 395 31.97 21.81 -81.56
N THR A 396 33.01 21.08 -81.16
CA THR A 396 32.88 19.68 -80.69
C THR A 396 31.95 19.54 -79.48
N SER A 397 31.89 20.55 -78.61
CA SER A 397 31.01 20.59 -77.43
C SER A 397 29.61 21.18 -77.70
N ASN A 398 29.36 21.72 -78.89
CA ASN A 398 28.08 22.28 -79.28
C ASN A 398 27.89 22.10 -80.80
N VAL A 399 27.35 20.93 -81.15
CA VAL A 399 27.16 20.51 -82.54
C VAL A 399 26.02 21.32 -83.16
N VAL A 400 26.36 22.13 -84.16
CA VAL A 400 25.39 22.92 -84.93
C VAL A 400 25.40 22.42 -86.36
N CYS A 401 24.32 21.77 -86.77
CA CYS A 401 24.24 21.10 -88.05
C CYS A 401 23.70 22.05 -89.10
N THR A 402 24.57 22.47 -90.01
CA THR A 402 24.20 23.30 -91.16
C THR A 402 24.07 22.41 -92.38
N ASP A 403 23.09 22.71 -93.25
CA ASP A 403 22.93 22.04 -94.53
C ASP A 403 24.24 22.11 -95.32
N GLY A 404 24.78 20.94 -95.68
CA GLY A 404 26.06 20.84 -96.37
C GLY A 404 26.06 21.50 -97.74
N CYS A 405 24.91 21.65 -98.41
CA CYS A 405 24.82 22.40 -99.66
C CYS A 405 25.08 23.91 -99.47
N GLN A 406 24.91 24.45 -98.26
CA GLN A 406 25.21 25.85 -97.96
C GLN A 406 26.70 26.09 -97.69
N ILE A 407 27.48 25.02 -97.48
CA ILE A 407 28.92 25.09 -97.22
C ILE A 407 29.66 24.50 -98.42
N ASP A 408 30.42 25.33 -99.14
CA ASP A 408 31.22 24.92 -100.30
C ASP A 408 30.42 24.14 -101.36
N ASN A 409 29.14 24.52 -101.56
CA ASN A 409 28.21 23.85 -102.49
C ASN A 409 28.15 22.32 -102.28
N GLY A 410 28.30 21.85 -101.04
CA GLY A 410 28.32 20.41 -100.71
C GLY A 410 29.47 19.63 -101.35
N GLY A 411 30.55 20.31 -101.77
CA GLY A 411 31.66 19.73 -102.53
C GLY A 411 31.34 19.50 -104.02
N CYS A 412 30.18 19.95 -104.51
CA CYS A 412 29.84 19.89 -105.93
C CYS A 412 30.63 20.93 -106.72
N GLU A 413 31.11 20.55 -107.91
CA GLU A 413 31.83 21.47 -108.79
C GLU A 413 30.96 22.67 -109.26
N ILE A 414 31.61 23.68 -109.82
CA ILE A 414 30.99 24.99 -110.12
C ILE A 414 29.75 24.92 -111.03
N ASN A 415 29.68 23.92 -111.92
CA ASN A 415 28.57 23.72 -112.86
C ASN A 415 27.52 22.71 -112.34
N ALA A 416 27.68 22.18 -111.12
CA ALA A 416 26.73 21.30 -110.47
C ALA A 416 25.96 22.03 -109.36
N MET A 417 24.72 21.61 -109.15
CA MET A 417 23.86 22.00 -108.04
C MET A 417 23.87 20.91 -106.98
N CYS A 418 24.09 21.31 -105.73
CA CYS A 418 23.91 20.43 -104.58
C CYS A 418 22.43 20.29 -104.20
N SER A 419 22.05 19.08 -103.79
CA SER A 419 20.73 18.73 -103.27
C SER A 419 20.85 17.53 -102.33
N HIS A 420 19.82 17.25 -101.53
CA HIS A 420 19.74 16.01 -100.76
C HIS A 420 19.14 14.88 -101.60
N ASP A 421 19.74 13.70 -101.56
CA ASP A 421 19.16 12.48 -102.10
C ASP A 421 17.91 12.08 -101.31
N ALA A 422 16.78 11.90 -102.00
CA ALA A 422 15.49 11.68 -101.36
C ALA A 422 15.39 10.36 -100.56
N THR A 423 16.30 9.41 -100.78
CA THR A 423 16.27 8.09 -100.12
C THR A 423 17.24 8.04 -98.95
N THR A 424 18.45 8.57 -99.14
CA THR A 424 19.55 8.45 -98.17
C THR A 424 19.76 9.72 -97.35
N GLY A 425 19.23 10.87 -97.79
CA GLY A 425 19.52 12.18 -97.21
C GLY A 425 20.93 12.70 -97.52
N ALA A 426 21.78 11.91 -98.20
CA ALA A 426 23.14 12.31 -98.53
C ALA A 426 23.19 13.44 -99.56
N LEU A 427 24.30 14.19 -99.57
CA LEU A 427 24.53 15.23 -100.58
C LEU A 427 24.68 14.60 -101.96
N LYS A 428 23.96 15.15 -102.92
CA LYS A 428 23.89 14.73 -104.31
C LYS A 428 24.11 15.93 -105.22
N CYS A 429 25.07 15.79 -106.13
CA CYS A 429 25.36 16.79 -107.15
C CYS A 429 24.62 16.45 -108.46
N ALA A 430 24.01 17.44 -109.09
CA ALA A 430 23.41 17.31 -110.42
C ALA A 430 23.78 18.49 -111.31
N CYS A 431 24.07 18.23 -112.58
CA CYS A 431 24.48 19.30 -113.50
C CYS A 431 23.38 20.35 -113.70
N LYS A 432 23.80 21.62 -113.69
CA LYS A 432 22.93 22.75 -114.06
C LYS A 432 22.41 22.56 -115.49
N THR A 433 21.26 23.14 -115.80
CA THR A 433 20.67 23.09 -117.13
C THR A 433 21.68 23.56 -118.20
N GLY A 434 21.94 22.70 -119.20
CA GLY A 434 22.88 22.97 -120.28
C GLY A 434 24.21 22.21 -120.20
N TYR A 435 24.50 21.53 -119.08
CA TYR A 435 25.70 20.72 -118.89
C TYR A 435 25.38 19.22 -118.88
N THR A 436 26.33 18.40 -119.32
CA THR A 436 26.20 16.94 -119.34
C THR A 436 27.06 16.28 -118.27
N SER A 437 26.48 15.32 -117.53
CA SER A 437 27.17 14.63 -116.44
C SER A 437 28.06 13.51 -116.94
N THR A 438 29.34 13.53 -116.58
CA THR A 438 30.21 12.35 -116.60
C THR A 438 30.49 11.95 -115.15
N GLY A 439 29.82 10.91 -114.64
CA GLY A 439 29.94 10.42 -113.26
C GLY A 439 28.59 10.16 -112.57
N SER A 440 28.62 9.70 -111.31
CA SER A 440 27.42 9.41 -110.50
C SER A 440 27.66 9.68 -109.01
N GLY A 441 26.63 10.09 -108.27
CA GLY A 441 26.70 10.35 -106.82
C GLY A 441 27.24 11.75 -106.50
N SER A 442 28.21 11.86 -105.61
CA SER A 442 28.87 13.13 -105.22
C SER A 442 30.00 13.55 -106.18
N ASN A 443 30.47 12.63 -107.04
CA ASN A 443 31.52 12.85 -108.04
C ASN A 443 30.91 13.01 -109.44
N VAL A 444 30.22 14.12 -109.68
CA VAL A 444 29.68 14.47 -110.99
C VAL A 444 30.52 15.58 -111.61
N THR A 445 31.04 15.35 -112.80
CA THR A 445 31.66 16.41 -113.62
C THR A 445 30.67 16.85 -114.70
N CYS A 446 30.45 18.16 -114.81
CA CYS A 446 29.48 18.80 -115.68
C CYS A 446 30.21 19.64 -116.73
N MET A 447 30.27 19.09 -117.95
CA MET A 447 30.90 19.70 -119.12
C MET A 447 29.87 20.24 -120.11
#